data_AF-A0A7S1GDR5-F1
#
_entry.id   AF-A0A7S1GDR5-F1
#
_cell.length_a   1.000
_cell.length_b   1.000
_cell.length_c   1.000
_cell.angle_alpha   90.00
_cell.angle_beta   90.00
_cell.angle_gamma   90.00
#
_symmetry.space_group_name_H-M   'P 1'
#
loop_
_entity.id
_entity.type
_entity.pdbx_description
1 polymer ?
#
loop_
_entity_poly.entity_id
_entity_poly.type
_entity_poly.pdbx_seq_one_letter_code
_entity_poly.pdbx_strand_id
1 'polypeptide(L)'
;AIRPRAFDGARIGGDLRLDGGNALGELAGYALAGLTVGGYVDLSGSNVDGVAAFAFAGTAVGGDVSFGPVGSDIGAIVAHAFTGLSVGGDLDLVSSGVTSIEPLAFDDLLVGQALRLTGNPALTYVGAAVVAQLRLTNVVLGFTATTACAAAGRGVTVV
;
A
#
# COMPACT_ATOMS: atom_id res chain seq x y z
N ALA A 1 8.01 9.74 12.63
CA ALA A 1 6.70 10.26 12.19
C ALA A 1 6.84 11.38 11.16
N ILE A 2 6.21 11.19 10.00
CA ILE A 2 6.05 12.24 8.97
C ILE A 2 4.81 13.06 9.33
N ARG A 3 4.94 14.39 9.36
CA ARG A 3 3.79 15.25 9.65
C ARG A 3 2.82 15.27 8.47
N PRO A 4 1.51 15.46 8.70
CA PRO A 4 0.55 15.71 7.62
C PRO A 4 1.05 16.81 6.67
N ARG A 5 0.91 16.58 5.36
CA ARG A 5 1.31 17.49 4.28
C ARG A 5 2.79 17.84 4.26
N ALA A 6 3.67 17.02 4.85
CA ALA A 6 5.11 17.26 4.82
C ALA A 6 5.69 17.32 3.38
N PHE A 7 4.99 16.72 2.42
CA PHE A 7 5.39 16.63 1.01
C PHE A 7 4.38 17.27 0.04
N ASP A 8 3.48 18.12 0.53
CA ASP A 8 2.44 18.72 -0.31
C ASP A 8 3.05 19.55 -1.45
N GLY A 9 2.74 19.15 -2.68
CA GLY A 9 3.29 19.73 -3.91
C GLY A 9 4.76 19.40 -4.21
N ALA A 10 5.42 18.57 -3.39
CA ALA A 10 6.80 18.18 -3.60
C ALA A 10 6.95 17.32 -4.86
N ARG A 11 8.00 17.57 -5.65
CA ARG A 11 8.32 16.80 -6.85
C ARG A 11 9.74 16.25 -6.75
N ILE A 12 9.87 14.94 -6.74
CA ILE A 12 11.14 14.21 -6.69
C ILE A 12 11.33 13.53 -8.04
N GLY A 13 12.37 13.90 -8.78
CA GLY A 13 12.61 13.33 -10.12
C GLY A 13 13.14 11.89 -10.11
N GLY A 14 13.79 11.48 -9.01
CA GLY A 14 14.29 10.12 -8.79
C GLY A 14 13.51 9.39 -7.71
N ASP A 15 14.22 8.65 -6.86
CA ASP A 15 13.62 7.85 -5.79
C ASP A 15 13.44 8.66 -4.50
N LEU A 16 12.35 8.39 -3.78
CA LEU A 16 12.20 8.79 -2.38
C LEU A 16 12.55 7.59 -1.49
N ARG A 17 13.74 7.65 -0.90
CA ARG A 17 14.21 6.64 0.06
C ARG A 17 13.92 7.10 1.48
N LEU A 18 12.97 6.42 2.11
CA LEU A 18 12.63 6.55 3.52
C LEU A 18 13.00 5.28 4.31
N ASP A 19 13.70 4.35 3.67
CA ASP A 19 14.15 3.06 4.19
C ASP A 19 15.25 3.18 5.28
N GLY A 20 15.67 2.05 5.83
CA GLY A 20 16.92 1.97 6.58
C GLY A 20 16.86 2.38 8.06
N GLY A 21 15.77 2.04 8.76
CA GLY A 21 15.69 2.20 10.21
C GLY A 21 15.14 3.55 10.68
N ASN A 22 14.52 4.31 9.79
CA ASN A 22 13.70 5.45 10.20
C ASN A 22 12.58 4.94 11.11
N ALA A 23 12.38 5.50 12.30
CA ALA A 23 11.23 5.17 13.14
C ALA A 23 10.01 5.99 12.68
N LEU A 24 9.41 5.61 11.55
CA LEU A 24 8.29 6.37 11.01
C LEU A 24 7.04 6.22 11.89
N GLY A 25 6.79 5.02 12.42
CA GLY A 25 5.53 4.69 13.09
C GLY A 25 4.39 4.85 12.10
N GLU A 26 3.23 5.30 12.58
CA GLU A 26 2.07 5.50 11.73
C GLU A 26 2.33 6.59 10.68
N LEU A 27 2.03 6.27 9.42
CA LEU A 27 1.88 7.29 8.38
C LEU A 27 0.56 8.03 8.63
N ALA A 28 0.67 9.19 9.27
CA ALA A 28 -0.48 10.03 9.59
C ALA A 28 -1.28 10.43 8.33
N GLY A 29 -2.55 10.79 8.53
CA GLY A 29 -3.40 11.26 7.44
C GLY A 29 -2.76 12.43 6.69
N TYR A 30 -2.78 12.36 5.36
CA TYR A 30 -2.12 13.28 4.46
C TYR A 30 -0.59 13.37 4.58
N ALA A 31 0.11 12.46 5.27
CA ALA A 31 1.56 12.52 5.44
C ALA A 31 2.33 12.68 4.12
N LEU A 32 1.91 11.97 3.07
CA LEU A 32 2.51 11.97 1.75
C LEU A 32 1.60 12.63 0.68
N ALA A 33 0.53 13.30 1.10
CA ALA A 33 -0.43 13.90 0.17
C ALA A 33 0.23 14.91 -0.78
N GLY A 34 -0.19 14.90 -2.04
CA GLY A 34 0.30 15.81 -3.09
C GLY A 34 1.73 15.57 -3.57
N LEU A 35 2.42 14.54 -3.06
CA LEU A 35 3.76 14.17 -3.47
C LEU A 35 3.79 13.58 -4.89
N THR A 36 4.74 13.98 -5.72
CA THR A 36 5.06 13.31 -6.99
C THR A 36 6.49 12.77 -6.97
N VAL A 37 6.67 11.49 -7.28
CA VAL A 37 7.97 10.81 -7.36
C VAL A 37 8.12 10.16 -8.75
N GLY A 38 9.22 10.43 -9.44
CA GLY A 38 9.50 9.87 -10.77
C GLY A 38 10.00 8.43 -10.72
N GLY A 39 10.78 8.08 -9.68
CA GLY A 39 11.23 6.73 -9.40
C GLY A 39 10.31 6.01 -8.40
N TYR A 40 10.91 5.26 -7.47
CA TYR A 40 10.17 4.52 -6.44
C TYR A 40 10.13 5.25 -5.10
N VAL A 41 9.17 4.86 -4.26
CA VAL A 41 9.12 5.20 -2.84
C VAL A 41 9.46 3.95 -2.04
N ASP A 42 10.55 4.00 -1.29
CA ASP A 42 11.00 2.90 -0.43
C ASP A 42 10.76 3.24 1.04
N LEU A 43 9.85 2.49 1.69
CA LEU A 43 9.52 2.55 3.11
C LEU A 43 9.98 1.28 3.85
N SER A 44 10.79 0.44 3.20
CA SER A 44 11.23 -0.83 3.77
C SER A 44 12.17 -0.61 4.96
N GLY A 45 11.96 -1.36 6.04
CA GLY A 45 12.77 -1.22 7.26
C GLY A 45 12.52 0.07 8.04
N SER A 46 11.42 0.79 7.78
CA SER A 46 11.13 2.11 8.38
C SER A 46 10.14 2.08 9.54
N ASN A 47 9.95 0.91 10.15
CA ASN A 47 9.06 0.68 11.29
C ASN A 47 7.70 1.34 11.12
N VAL A 48 7.10 1.19 9.94
CA VAL A 48 5.73 1.65 9.67
C VAL A 48 4.79 0.66 10.35
N ASP A 49 4.06 1.14 11.36
CA ASP A 49 3.13 0.35 12.17
C ASP A 49 1.65 0.69 11.91
N GLY A 50 1.40 1.50 10.88
CA GLY A 50 0.05 1.88 10.48
C GLY A 50 0.04 2.85 9.30
N VAL A 51 -1.06 2.85 8.56
CA VAL A 51 -1.33 3.82 7.48
C VAL A 51 -2.71 4.42 7.73
N ALA A 52 -2.75 5.67 8.16
CA ALA A 52 -4.01 6.36 8.43
C ALA A 52 -4.75 6.69 7.12
N ALA A 53 -6.06 6.94 7.24
CA ALA A 53 -6.89 7.38 6.12
C ALA A 53 -6.28 8.60 5.40
N PHE A 54 -6.29 8.56 4.07
CA PHE A 54 -5.79 9.60 3.18
C PHE A 54 -4.29 9.92 3.33
N ALA A 55 -3.47 9.00 3.88
CA ALA A 55 -2.01 9.19 3.98
C ALA A 55 -1.37 9.55 2.62
N PHE A 56 -1.92 9.03 1.52
CA PHE A 56 -1.42 9.17 0.14
C PHE A 56 -2.34 10.00 -0.79
N ALA A 57 -3.18 10.87 -0.24
CA ALA A 57 -4.15 11.61 -1.06
C ALA A 57 -3.48 12.43 -2.18
N GLY A 58 -3.76 12.08 -3.44
CA GLY A 58 -3.20 12.76 -4.60
C GLY A 58 -1.69 12.53 -4.80
N THR A 59 -1.14 11.45 -4.21
CA THR A 59 0.25 11.05 -4.39
C THR A 59 0.42 10.29 -5.71
N ALA A 60 1.46 10.60 -6.48
CA ALA A 60 1.82 9.90 -7.71
C ALA A 60 3.27 9.40 -7.68
N VAL A 61 3.47 8.12 -7.99
CA VAL A 61 4.78 7.45 -8.01
C VAL A 61 4.95 6.74 -9.35
N GLY A 62 6.06 7.02 -10.05
CA GLY A 62 6.33 6.45 -11.37
C GLY A 62 6.79 4.99 -11.32
N GLY A 63 7.52 4.61 -10.28
CA GLY A 63 7.95 3.25 -10.00
C GLY A 63 7.07 2.56 -8.95
N ASP A 64 7.72 1.80 -8.07
CA ASP A 64 7.07 1.02 -7.03
C ASP A 64 6.89 1.82 -5.74
N VAL A 65 5.95 1.39 -4.90
CA VAL A 65 5.86 1.79 -3.49
C VAL A 65 6.03 0.55 -2.64
N SER A 66 7.11 0.47 -1.87
CA SER A 66 7.46 -0.71 -1.09
C SER A 66 7.44 -0.46 0.41
N PHE A 67 6.75 -1.33 1.17
CA PHE A 67 6.77 -1.35 2.65
C PHE A 67 7.54 -2.54 3.22
N GLY A 68 7.90 -3.53 2.40
CA GLY A 68 8.40 -4.84 2.83
C GLY A 68 9.76 -5.22 2.25
N PRO A 69 10.33 -6.38 2.64
CA PRO A 69 9.73 -7.43 3.47
C PRO A 69 10.11 -7.37 4.96
N VAL A 70 10.86 -6.35 5.41
CA VAL A 70 11.37 -6.26 6.78
C VAL A 70 11.02 -4.93 7.40
N GLY A 71 10.70 -4.96 8.70
CA GLY A 71 10.57 -3.75 9.53
C GLY A 71 9.32 -2.92 9.27
N SER A 72 8.21 -3.51 8.82
CA SER A 72 6.88 -2.90 8.85
C SER A 72 5.91 -3.86 9.54
N ASP A 73 4.99 -3.32 10.33
CA ASP A 73 3.91 -4.05 11.01
C ASP A 73 2.61 -3.26 10.85
N ILE A 74 2.15 -3.12 9.60
CA ILE A 74 1.09 -2.20 9.20
C ILE A 74 -0.22 -2.48 9.95
N GLY A 75 -0.46 -3.72 10.37
CA GLY A 75 -1.69 -4.11 11.04
C GLY A 75 -2.90 -4.05 10.10
N ALA A 76 -3.97 -3.37 10.52
CA ALA A 76 -5.16 -3.22 9.70
C ALA A 76 -4.98 -2.11 8.66
N ILE A 77 -5.25 -2.40 7.39
CA ILE A 77 -5.39 -1.36 6.37
C ILE A 77 -6.79 -0.79 6.48
N VAL A 78 -6.88 0.38 7.10
CA VAL A 78 -8.15 1.09 7.36
C VAL A 78 -8.75 1.66 6.08
N ALA A 79 -10.05 2.00 6.14
CA ALA A 79 -10.74 2.66 5.06
C ALA A 79 -9.99 3.92 4.61
N HIS A 80 -9.86 4.10 3.30
CA HIS A 80 -9.17 5.20 2.65
C HIS A 80 -7.66 5.34 2.91
N ALA A 81 -6.99 4.34 3.51
CA ALA A 81 -5.54 4.40 3.77
C ALA A 81 -4.72 4.75 2.53
N PHE A 82 -5.05 4.17 1.37
CA PHE A 82 -4.37 4.37 0.09
C PHE A 82 -5.19 5.17 -0.93
N THR A 83 -6.20 5.93 -0.47
CA THR A 83 -7.08 6.64 -1.40
C THR A 83 -6.37 7.72 -2.20
N GLY A 84 -6.58 7.72 -3.51
CA GLY A 84 -6.01 8.68 -4.46
C GLY A 84 -4.51 8.50 -4.71
N LEU A 85 -3.94 7.36 -4.33
CA LEU A 85 -2.58 6.98 -4.68
C LEU A 85 -2.53 6.44 -6.12
N SER A 86 -1.56 6.91 -6.91
CA SER A 86 -1.24 6.36 -8.22
C SER A 86 0.19 5.82 -8.25
N VAL A 87 0.34 4.54 -8.58
CA VAL A 87 1.63 3.83 -8.67
C VAL A 87 1.81 3.28 -10.08
N GLY A 88 2.91 3.63 -10.74
CA GLY A 88 3.21 3.14 -12.10
C GLY A 88 3.67 1.67 -12.11
N GLY A 89 4.32 1.23 -11.04
CA GLY A 89 4.79 -0.13 -10.83
C GLY A 89 3.90 -0.94 -9.88
N ASP A 90 4.52 -1.63 -8.93
CA ASP A 90 3.89 -2.43 -7.89
C ASP A 90 3.61 -1.61 -6.61
N LEU A 91 2.48 -1.87 -5.96
CA LEU A 91 2.29 -1.55 -4.54
C LEU A 91 2.64 -2.81 -3.74
N ASP A 92 3.84 -2.80 -3.16
CA ASP A 92 4.42 -3.95 -2.46
C ASP A 92 4.16 -3.87 -0.95
N LEU A 93 3.25 -4.72 -0.49
CA LEU A 93 2.92 -4.99 0.90
C LEU A 93 3.31 -6.41 1.31
N VAL A 94 4.29 -7.02 0.62
CA VAL A 94 4.76 -8.37 0.92
C VAL A 94 5.39 -8.40 2.31
N SER A 95 4.96 -9.35 3.14
CA SER A 95 5.46 -9.55 4.51
C SER A 95 5.49 -8.26 5.34
N SER A 96 4.46 -7.42 5.21
CA SER A 96 4.39 -6.09 5.85
C SER A 96 3.52 -6.06 7.11
N GLY A 97 3.13 -7.23 7.64
CA GLY A 97 2.36 -7.35 8.88
C GLY A 97 0.87 -7.01 8.70
N VAL A 98 0.33 -7.09 7.49
CA VAL A 98 -1.09 -6.81 7.25
C VAL A 98 -1.94 -7.91 7.90
N THR A 99 -2.94 -7.51 8.68
CA THR A 99 -3.84 -8.41 9.41
C THR A 99 -5.27 -8.41 8.88
N SER A 100 -5.72 -7.29 8.34
CA SER A 100 -7.06 -7.13 7.77
C SER A 100 -7.09 -5.95 6.81
N ILE A 101 -8.11 -5.92 5.94
CA ILE A 101 -8.33 -4.83 4.98
C ILE A 101 -9.79 -4.41 5.07
N GLU A 102 -10.02 -3.15 5.45
CA GLU A 102 -11.36 -2.57 5.52
C GLU A 102 -11.92 -2.26 4.11
N PRO A 103 -13.25 -2.23 3.95
CA PRO A 103 -13.85 -1.69 2.74
C PRO A 103 -13.35 -0.27 2.45
N LEU A 104 -13.10 0.05 1.18
CA LEU A 104 -12.63 1.38 0.73
C LEU A 104 -11.17 1.70 1.10
N ALA A 105 -10.42 0.74 1.66
CA ALA A 105 -8.98 0.88 1.89
C ALA A 105 -8.19 1.34 0.64
N PHE A 106 -8.65 0.92 -0.54
CA PHE A 106 -8.03 1.20 -1.84
C PHE A 106 -8.95 1.99 -2.78
N ASP A 107 -9.88 2.79 -2.24
CA ASP A 107 -10.78 3.61 -3.05
C ASP A 107 -9.98 4.62 -3.89
N ASP A 108 -10.23 4.67 -5.20
CA ASP A 108 -9.46 5.47 -6.17
C ASP A 108 -7.93 5.18 -6.21
N LEU A 109 -7.51 3.96 -5.79
CA LEU A 109 -6.14 3.49 -5.98
C LEU A 109 -5.91 3.07 -7.44
N LEU A 110 -4.84 3.56 -8.04
CA LEU A 110 -4.35 3.13 -9.35
C LEU A 110 -2.98 2.44 -9.18
N VAL A 111 -2.85 1.19 -9.62
CA VAL A 111 -1.56 0.47 -9.66
C VAL A 111 -1.34 -0.07 -11.07
N GLY A 112 -0.19 0.26 -11.66
CA GLY A 112 0.13 -0.06 -13.04
C GLY A 112 0.46 -1.53 -13.26
N GLN A 113 1.06 -2.20 -12.27
CA GLN A 113 1.47 -3.61 -12.36
C GLN A 113 0.66 -4.50 -11.40
N ALA A 114 1.04 -4.60 -10.12
CA ALA A 114 0.35 -5.44 -9.15
C ALA A 114 0.26 -4.82 -7.75
N LEU A 115 -0.86 -5.10 -7.08
CA LEU A 115 -0.95 -5.03 -5.62
C LEU A 115 -0.48 -6.39 -5.05
N ARG A 116 0.59 -6.38 -4.26
CA ARG A 116 1.19 -7.59 -3.70
C ARG A 116 0.95 -7.68 -2.20
N LEU A 117 0.23 -8.72 -1.77
CA LEU A 117 -0.12 -8.94 -0.35
C LEU A 117 0.43 -10.28 0.19
N THR A 118 1.36 -10.91 -0.52
CA THR A 118 1.88 -12.24 -0.13
C THR A 118 2.66 -12.15 1.19
N GLY A 119 2.78 -13.27 1.92
CA GLY A 119 3.58 -13.30 3.15
C GLY A 119 2.96 -12.58 4.35
N ASN A 120 1.67 -12.26 4.31
CA ASN A 120 0.91 -11.73 5.45
C ASN A 120 0.04 -12.84 6.07
N PRO A 121 0.58 -13.65 7.01
CA PRO A 121 -0.11 -14.84 7.52
C PRO A 121 -1.39 -14.52 8.32
N ALA A 122 -1.47 -13.33 8.91
CA ALA A 122 -2.66 -12.89 9.65
C ALA A 122 -3.79 -12.41 8.71
N LEU A 123 -3.46 -11.94 7.50
CA LEU A 123 -4.42 -11.57 6.48
C LEU A 123 -5.03 -12.84 5.88
N THR A 124 -6.03 -13.35 6.56
CA THR A 124 -6.76 -14.51 6.08
C THR A 124 -7.71 -14.08 4.96
N TYR A 125 -8.57 -13.09 5.17
CA TYR A 125 -9.68 -12.78 4.27
C TYR A 125 -9.51 -11.46 3.50
N VAL A 126 -9.89 -11.45 2.23
CA VAL A 126 -10.05 -10.23 1.42
C VAL A 126 -11.49 -10.13 0.93
N GLY A 127 -12.19 -9.07 1.36
CA GLY A 127 -13.61 -8.87 1.07
C GLY A 127 -13.88 -8.59 -0.41
N ALA A 128 -15.03 -9.06 -0.91
CA ALA A 128 -15.44 -8.82 -2.30
C ALA A 128 -15.52 -7.32 -2.65
N ALA A 129 -15.90 -6.47 -1.69
CA ALA A 129 -15.92 -5.02 -1.86
C ALA A 129 -14.51 -4.45 -2.11
N VAL A 130 -13.50 -4.97 -1.42
CA VAL A 130 -12.10 -4.58 -1.62
C VAL A 130 -11.65 -5.01 -3.01
N VAL A 131 -11.91 -6.27 -3.41
CA VAL A 131 -11.58 -6.77 -4.75
C VAL A 131 -12.27 -5.95 -5.86
N ALA A 132 -13.51 -5.55 -5.65
CA ALA A 132 -14.28 -4.76 -6.63
C ALA A 132 -13.77 -3.31 -6.79
N GLN A 133 -13.02 -2.79 -5.82
CA GLN A 133 -12.41 -1.44 -5.89
C GLN A 133 -11.15 -1.45 -6.73
N LEU A 134 -10.40 -2.55 -6.70
CA LEU A 134 -9.17 -2.70 -7.45
C LEU A 134 -9.48 -2.64 -8.95
N ARG A 135 -9.20 -1.50 -9.59
CA ARG A 135 -9.24 -1.30 -11.05
C ARG A 135 -8.00 -1.89 -11.73
N LEU A 136 -7.36 -2.85 -11.07
CA LEU A 136 -6.02 -3.30 -11.37
C LEU A 136 -6.00 -4.28 -12.54
N THR A 137 -4.91 -4.25 -13.29
CA THR A 137 -4.63 -5.26 -14.32
C THR A 137 -4.34 -6.61 -13.66
N ASN A 138 -3.63 -6.59 -12.52
CA ASN A 138 -3.29 -7.77 -11.73
C ASN A 138 -3.32 -7.48 -10.22
N VAL A 139 -3.82 -8.43 -9.44
CA VAL A 139 -3.75 -8.47 -7.97
C VAL A 139 -3.06 -9.78 -7.61
N VAL A 140 -1.92 -9.72 -6.92
CA VAL A 140 -1.17 -10.91 -6.52
C VAL A 140 -1.38 -11.14 -5.03
N LEU A 141 -2.22 -12.12 -4.71
CA LEU A 141 -2.51 -12.53 -3.35
C LEU A 141 -1.74 -13.81 -3.06
N GLY A 142 -0.99 -13.85 -1.97
CA GLY A 142 -0.28 -15.07 -1.56
C GLY A 142 -0.80 -15.50 -0.21
N PHE A 143 -1.65 -16.54 -0.19
CA PHE A 143 -2.28 -17.04 1.03
C PHE A 143 -1.65 -18.36 1.43
N THR A 144 -1.21 -18.47 2.68
CA THR A 144 -0.99 -19.79 3.28
C THR A 144 -2.34 -20.35 3.74
N ALA A 145 -2.87 -21.30 2.97
CA ALA A 145 -3.93 -22.26 3.28
C ALA A 145 -5.16 -21.76 4.11
N THR A 146 -6.34 -21.91 3.51
CA THR A 146 -7.69 -21.92 4.13
C THR A 146 -8.51 -20.62 4.15
N THR A 147 -8.29 -19.68 3.22
CA THR A 147 -9.22 -18.54 3.13
C THR A 147 -9.89 -18.29 1.79
N ALA A 148 -11.19 -18.03 1.90
CA ALA A 148 -12.08 -17.65 0.83
C ALA A 148 -11.75 -16.24 0.35
N CYS A 149 -10.97 -16.12 -0.73
CA CYS A 149 -11.07 -14.91 -1.54
C CYS A 149 -12.44 -14.93 -2.20
N ALA A 150 -13.32 -13.97 -1.87
CA ALA A 150 -14.53 -13.75 -2.65
C ALA A 150 -14.14 -13.02 -3.95
N ALA A 151 -13.31 -13.68 -4.77
CA ALA A 151 -12.82 -13.15 -6.02
C ALA A 151 -13.98 -13.08 -7.01
N ALA A 152 -14.58 -11.90 -7.15
CA ALA A 152 -15.55 -11.60 -8.18
C ALA A 152 -14.86 -10.89 -9.36
N GLY A 153 -13.90 -11.52 -10.05
CA GLY A 153 -13.33 -10.90 -11.26
C GLY A 153 -11.98 -11.43 -11.77
N ARG A 154 -11.71 -11.12 -13.05
CA ARG A 154 -10.46 -11.38 -13.77
C ARG A 154 -9.31 -10.58 -13.15
N GLY A 155 -8.12 -11.17 -13.04
CA GLY A 155 -6.90 -10.48 -12.63
C GLY A 155 -6.42 -10.74 -11.20
N VAL A 156 -7.15 -11.52 -10.40
CA VAL A 156 -6.66 -11.98 -9.09
C VAL A 156 -5.87 -13.29 -9.27
N THR A 157 -4.57 -13.23 -9.06
CA THR A 157 -3.70 -14.41 -9.01
C THR A 157 -3.48 -14.79 -7.55
N VAL A 158 -3.84 -16.02 -7.19
CA VAL A 158 -3.53 -16.62 -5.90
C VAL A 158 -2.29 -17.50 -6.06
N VAL A 159 -1.20 -17.18 -5.34
CA VAL A 159 0.09 -17.89 -5.43
C VAL A 159 0.47 -18.52 -4.10
#